data_AF-A3CTZ4-F1
#
_entry.id   AF-A3CTZ4-F1
#
_cell.length_a   1.000
_cell.length_b   1.000
_cell.length_c   1.000
_cell.angle_alpha   90.00
_cell.angle_beta   90.00
_cell.angle_gamma   90.00
#
_symmetry.space_group_name_H-M   'P 1'
#
loop_
_entity.id
_entity.type
_entity.pdbx_description
1 polymer ?
#
loop_
_entity_poly.entity_id
_entity_poly.type
_entity_poly.pdbx_seq_one_letter_code
_entity_poly.pdbx_strand_id
1 'polypeptide(L)'
;MGITKSSARADTLCMNTVAVGVFSLTLLTGAVIVGAVAIGLAAPLYALVYLAVAALLVGTVIAVFCTKCPLRGEKCLHVLPGRLAALLPARQGKYTAVEIAVVVVALLLILAIPQYWLLSQVPLFALFWVLAGTGVFLINRRVCPVCGNRCCPLRPKE
;
A
#
# COMPACT_ATOMS: atom_id res chain seq x y z
N MET A 1 -36.81 -18.62 -8.79
CA MET A 1 -35.60 -18.55 -7.93
C MET A 1 -34.37 -18.51 -8.84
N GLY A 2 -34.05 -17.33 -9.38
CA GLY A 2 -33.01 -17.16 -10.40
C GLY A 2 -31.91 -16.27 -9.85
N ILE A 3 -30.96 -16.83 -9.11
CA ILE A 3 -29.69 -16.15 -8.82
C ILE A 3 -28.93 -16.12 -10.14
N THR A 4 -29.01 -14.99 -10.82
CA THR A 4 -28.52 -14.84 -12.20
C THR A 4 -27.00 -15.03 -12.24
N LYS A 5 -26.49 -15.77 -13.23
CA LYS A 5 -25.06 -15.95 -13.52
C LYS A 5 -24.24 -14.64 -13.52
N SER A 6 -24.90 -13.50 -13.68
CA SER A 6 -24.32 -12.15 -13.59
C SER A 6 -23.83 -11.80 -12.18
N SER A 7 -24.60 -12.12 -11.13
CA SER A 7 -24.22 -11.88 -9.73
C SER A 7 -22.97 -12.67 -9.35
N ALA A 8 -22.98 -13.99 -9.62
CA ALA A 8 -21.86 -14.87 -9.29
C ALA A 8 -20.54 -14.48 -9.97
N ARG A 9 -20.60 -13.96 -11.21
CA ARG A 9 -19.41 -13.50 -11.94
C ARG A 9 -18.86 -12.18 -11.38
N ALA A 10 -19.73 -11.27 -10.97
CA ALA A 10 -19.35 -10.02 -10.32
C ALA A 10 -18.73 -10.28 -8.93
N ASP A 11 -19.30 -11.20 -8.16
CA ASP A 11 -18.81 -11.58 -6.84
C ASP A 11 -17.43 -12.26 -6.91
N THR A 12 -17.22 -13.14 -7.89
CA THR A 12 -15.93 -13.81 -8.13
C THR A 12 -14.84 -12.82 -8.57
N LEU A 13 -15.17 -11.84 -9.43
CA LEU A 13 -14.23 -10.79 -9.83
C LEU A 13 -13.85 -9.87 -8.66
N CYS A 14 -14.82 -9.54 -7.80
CA CYS A 14 -14.62 -8.73 -6.60
C CYS A 14 -13.68 -9.45 -5.61
N MET A 15 -13.95 -10.73 -5.31
CA MET A 15 -13.11 -11.56 -4.43
C MET A 15 -11.67 -11.67 -4.93
N ASN A 16 -11.49 -11.89 -6.24
CA ASN A 16 -10.14 -11.97 -6.83
C ASN A 16 -9.37 -10.65 -6.71
N THR A 17 -10.06 -9.51 -6.83
CA THR A 17 -9.41 -8.19 -6.74
C THR A 17 -9.01 -7.85 -5.31
N VAL A 18 -9.87 -8.16 -4.33
CA VAL A 18 -9.54 -8.01 -2.91
C VAL A 18 -8.34 -8.89 -2.55
N ALA A 19 -8.31 -10.14 -3.02
CA ALA A 19 -7.17 -11.02 -2.82
C ALA A 19 -5.87 -10.44 -3.39
N VAL A 20 -5.92 -9.85 -4.59
CA VAL A 20 -4.75 -9.16 -5.18
C VAL A 20 -4.33 -7.94 -4.36
N GLY A 21 -5.29 -7.16 -3.83
CA GLY A 21 -5.00 -6.03 -2.96
C GLY A 21 -4.38 -6.42 -1.62
N VAL A 22 -4.83 -7.53 -1.01
CA VAL A 22 -4.20 -8.09 0.20
C VAL A 22 -2.81 -8.62 -0.13
N PHE A 23 -2.68 -9.38 -1.22
CA PHE A 23 -1.41 -9.96 -1.64
C PHE A 23 -0.35 -8.88 -1.93
N SER A 24 -0.72 -7.80 -2.63
CA SER A 24 0.21 -6.69 -2.88
C SER A 24 0.67 -6.01 -1.60
N LEU A 25 -0.21 -5.81 -0.61
CA LEU A 25 0.18 -5.28 0.70
C LEU A 25 1.11 -6.22 1.46
N THR A 26 0.88 -7.53 1.38
CA THR A 26 1.78 -8.54 1.95
C THR A 26 3.18 -8.45 1.33
N LEU A 27 3.28 -8.30 0.00
CA LEU A 27 4.55 -8.12 -0.68
C LEU A 27 5.28 -6.85 -0.22
N LEU A 28 4.57 -5.72 -0.15
CA LEU A 28 5.17 -4.46 0.32
C LEU A 28 5.62 -4.54 1.79
N THR A 29 4.83 -5.20 2.64
CA THR A 29 5.20 -5.45 4.04
C THR A 29 6.44 -6.34 4.11
N GLY A 30 6.52 -7.38 3.28
CA GLY A 30 7.70 -8.23 3.13
C GLY A 30 8.94 -7.43 2.72
N ALA A 31 8.81 -6.49 1.78
CA ALA A 31 9.91 -5.60 1.39
C ALA A 31 10.40 -4.75 2.58
N VAL A 32 9.49 -4.17 3.36
CA VAL A 32 9.85 -3.42 4.57
C VAL A 32 10.60 -4.32 5.57
N ILE A 33 10.14 -5.55 5.79
CA ILE A 33 10.80 -6.51 6.67
C ILE A 33 12.22 -6.85 6.15
N VAL A 34 12.38 -7.10 4.85
CA VAL A 34 13.69 -7.36 4.25
C VAL A 34 14.64 -6.17 4.45
N GLY A 35 14.16 -4.93 4.28
CA GLY A 35 14.92 -3.73 4.58
C GLY A 35 15.34 -3.66 6.06
N ALA A 36 14.42 -3.97 6.98
CA ALA A 36 14.72 -4.00 8.40
C ALA A 36 15.74 -5.10 8.77
N VAL A 37 15.65 -6.28 8.15
CA VAL A 37 16.64 -7.37 8.33
C VAL A 37 18.02 -6.91 7.85
N ALA A 38 18.11 -6.29 6.67
CA ALA A 38 19.38 -5.78 6.15
C ALA A 38 20.02 -4.75 7.09
N ILE A 39 19.22 -3.83 7.64
CA ILE A 39 19.68 -2.86 8.66
C ILE A 39 20.09 -3.60 9.94
N GLY A 40 19.28 -4.55 10.40
CA GLY A 40 19.44 -5.22 11.68
C GLY A 40 20.68 -6.11 11.75
N LEU A 41 21.12 -6.67 10.63
CA LEU A 41 22.37 -7.43 10.53
C LEU A 41 23.61 -6.57 10.82
N ALA A 42 23.54 -5.26 10.59
CA ALA A 42 24.62 -4.31 10.88
C ALA A 42 24.38 -3.51 12.17
N ALA A 43 23.14 -3.12 12.44
CA ALA A 43 22.76 -2.23 13.54
C ALA A 43 21.29 -2.49 13.98
N PRO A 44 21.06 -3.41 14.95
CA PRO A 44 19.73 -3.79 15.39
C PRO A 44 18.86 -2.63 15.87
N LEU A 45 19.44 -1.65 16.57
CA LEU A 45 18.72 -0.47 17.05
C LEU A 45 18.15 0.36 15.88
N TYR A 46 18.92 0.53 14.80
CA TYR A 46 18.44 1.25 13.62
C TYR A 46 17.32 0.51 12.89
N ALA A 47 17.28 -0.83 12.95
CA ALA A 47 16.17 -1.59 12.38
C ALA A 47 14.85 -1.31 13.13
N LEU A 48 14.90 -1.22 14.47
CA LEU A 48 13.73 -0.84 15.27
C LEU A 48 13.26 0.57 14.96
N VAL A 49 14.20 1.53 14.87
CA VAL A 49 13.90 2.91 14.47
C VAL A 49 13.27 2.96 13.09
N TYR A 50 13.84 2.23 12.12
CA TYR A 50 13.30 2.16 10.76
C TYR A 50 11.88 1.59 10.73
N LEU A 51 11.59 0.51 11.47
CA LEU A 51 10.24 -0.06 11.54
C LEU A 51 9.24 0.92 12.17
N ALA A 52 9.63 1.62 13.24
CA ALA A 52 8.79 2.64 13.87
C ALA A 52 8.50 3.80 12.91
N VAL A 53 9.53 4.31 12.22
CA VAL A 53 9.39 5.35 11.21
C VAL A 53 8.51 4.89 10.05
N ALA A 54 8.73 3.68 9.53
CA ALA A 54 7.92 3.12 8.44
C ALA A 54 6.44 2.99 8.85
N ALA A 55 6.16 2.55 10.08
CA ALA A 55 4.79 2.48 10.60
C ALA A 55 4.13 3.86 10.68
N LEU A 56 4.85 4.88 11.15
CA LEU A 56 4.36 6.27 11.19
C LEU A 56 4.10 6.84 9.78
N LEU A 57 5.00 6.56 8.84
CA LEU A 57 4.86 6.98 7.44
C LEU A 57 3.67 6.29 6.75
N VAL A 58 3.47 4.98 6.96
CA VAL A 58 2.28 4.26 6.50
C VAL A 58 1.01 4.84 7.14
N GLY A 59 1.04 5.13 8.45
CA GLY A 59 -0.05 5.79 9.15
C GLY A 59 -0.38 7.15 8.54
N THR A 60 0.63 7.92 8.14
CA THR A 60 0.47 9.21 7.43
C THR A 60 -0.22 9.00 6.08
N VAL A 61 0.19 7.99 5.30
CA VAL A 61 -0.48 7.65 4.04
C VAL A 61 -1.97 7.31 4.27
N ILE A 62 -2.28 6.54 5.30
CA ILE A 62 -3.66 6.20 5.67
C ILE A 62 -4.45 7.46 6.06
N ALA A 63 -3.88 8.30 6.93
CA ALA A 63 -4.52 9.51 7.42
C ALA A 63 -4.76 10.56 6.31
N VAL A 64 -3.87 10.63 5.32
CA VAL A 64 -3.93 11.62 4.23
C VAL A 64 -4.76 11.11 3.05
N PHE A 65 -4.52 9.88 2.58
CA PHE A 65 -5.19 9.33 1.40
C PHE A 65 -6.46 8.55 1.74
N CYS A 66 -6.39 7.62 2.69
CA CYS A 66 -7.48 6.68 2.93
C CYS A 66 -8.68 7.32 3.64
N THR A 67 -8.49 8.35 4.47
CA THR A 67 -9.61 9.05 5.14
C THR A 67 -10.49 9.87 4.19
N LYS A 68 -9.96 10.25 3.02
CA LYS A 68 -10.71 10.88 1.91
C LYS A 68 -11.38 9.88 0.96
N CYS A 69 -11.10 8.59 1.10
CA CYS A 69 -11.65 7.57 0.21
C CYS A 69 -13.12 7.28 0.56
N PRO A 70 -14.07 7.39 -0.38
CA PRO A 70 -15.48 7.05 -0.13
C PRO A 70 -15.70 5.55 0.10
N LEU A 71 -14.73 4.72 -0.27
CA LEU A 71 -14.76 3.26 -0.09
C LEU A 71 -14.04 2.80 1.19
N ARG A 72 -13.64 3.72 2.08
CA ARG A 72 -13.01 3.37 3.36
C ARG A 72 -13.93 2.46 4.18
N GLY A 73 -13.34 1.60 5.02
CA GLY A 73 -14.05 0.50 5.67
C GLY A 73 -14.13 -0.74 4.79
N GLU A 74 -15.34 -1.26 4.58
CA GLU A 74 -15.56 -2.62 4.07
C GLU A 74 -15.37 -2.79 2.55
N LYS A 75 -15.51 -1.71 1.78
CA LYS A 75 -15.42 -1.76 0.31
C LYS A 75 -14.01 -1.48 -0.23
N CYS A 76 -13.02 -1.35 0.66
CA CYS A 76 -11.65 -1.05 0.26
C CYS A 76 -10.93 -2.33 -0.17
N LEU A 77 -10.36 -2.31 -1.38
CA LEU A 77 -9.53 -3.41 -1.90
C LEU A 77 -8.24 -3.61 -1.09
N HIS A 78 -7.77 -2.55 -0.41
CA HIS A 78 -6.74 -2.61 0.61
C HIS A 78 -7.39 -2.72 1.99
N VAL A 79 -7.87 -3.91 2.32
CA VAL A 79 -8.74 -4.16 3.49
C VAL A 79 -8.19 -3.54 4.78
N LEU A 80 -6.90 -3.76 5.09
CA LEU A 80 -6.29 -3.25 6.32
C LEU A 80 -6.22 -1.70 6.33
N PRO A 81 -5.63 -1.02 5.34
CA PRO A 81 -5.71 0.45 5.23
C PRO A 81 -7.14 1.00 5.27
N GLY A 82 -8.09 0.33 4.61
CA GLY A 82 -9.49 0.72 4.60
C GLY A 82 -10.13 0.68 5.99
N ARG A 83 -9.88 -0.40 6.75
CA ARG A 83 -10.35 -0.55 8.13
C ARG A 83 -9.68 0.45 9.08
N LEU A 84 -8.37 0.64 8.98
CA LEU A 84 -7.65 1.62 9.80
C LEU A 84 -8.14 3.05 9.53
N ALA A 85 -8.42 3.40 8.27
CA ALA A 85 -8.97 4.70 7.91
C ALA A 85 -10.41 4.92 8.41
N ALA A 86 -11.17 3.85 8.68
CA ALA A 86 -12.51 3.94 9.25
C ALA A 86 -12.48 4.34 10.74
N LEU A 87 -11.35 4.12 11.43
CA LEU A 87 -11.13 4.56 12.82
C LEU A 87 -10.80 6.05 12.93
N LEU A 88 -10.51 6.72 11.80
CA LEU A 88 -10.15 8.12 11.74
C LEU A 88 -11.31 8.98 11.22
N PRO A 89 -11.34 10.29 11.54
CA PRO A 89 -12.35 11.20 11.02
C PRO A 89 -12.43 11.19 9.49
N ALA A 90 -13.66 11.21 8.96
CA ALA A 90 -13.89 11.30 7.53
C ALA A 90 -13.35 12.63 7.00
N ARG A 91 -12.62 12.60 5.89
CA ARG A 91 -12.25 13.79 5.14
C ARG A 91 -12.92 13.73 3.78
N GLN A 92 -13.19 14.88 3.18
CA GLN A 92 -13.84 14.97 1.87
C GLN A 92 -13.05 15.89 0.94
N GLY A 93 -13.40 15.89 -0.34
CA GLY A 93 -12.81 16.74 -1.37
C GLY A 93 -11.65 16.07 -2.13
N LYS A 94 -11.16 16.78 -3.15
CA LYS A 94 -10.05 16.34 -3.99
C LYS A 94 -8.74 16.31 -3.18
N TYR A 95 -7.78 15.50 -3.65
CA TYR A 95 -6.43 15.51 -3.10
C TYR A 95 -5.70 16.78 -3.54
N THR A 96 -5.09 17.48 -2.59
CA THR A 96 -4.26 18.65 -2.89
C THR A 96 -2.86 18.21 -3.31
N ALA A 97 -2.12 19.10 -4.00
CA ALA A 97 -0.73 18.83 -4.36
C ALA A 97 0.15 18.54 -3.13
N VAL A 98 -0.10 19.23 -2.01
CA VAL A 98 0.61 19.01 -0.75
C VAL A 98 0.34 17.61 -0.20
N GLU A 99 -0.91 17.15 -0.21
CA GLU A 99 -1.26 15.80 0.26
C GLU A 99 -0.59 14.71 -0.59
N ILE A 100 -0.55 14.91 -1.91
CA ILE A 100 0.15 14.01 -2.82
C ILE A 100 1.65 14.02 -2.52
N ALA A 101 2.25 15.19 -2.35
CA ALA A 101 3.68 15.33 -2.04
C ALA A 101 4.04 14.64 -0.71
N VAL A 102 3.23 14.81 0.34
CA VAL A 102 3.43 14.14 1.64
C VAL A 102 3.42 12.62 1.48
N VAL A 103 2.47 12.07 0.73
CA VAL A 103 2.40 10.61 0.49
C VAL A 103 3.59 10.13 -0.33
N VAL A 104 3.97 10.85 -1.38
CA VAL A 104 5.13 10.49 -2.21
C VAL A 104 6.41 10.50 -1.39
N VAL A 105 6.64 11.55 -0.59
CA VAL A 105 7.80 11.64 0.31
C VAL A 105 7.82 10.51 1.32
N ALA A 106 6.66 10.19 1.94
CA ALA A 106 6.56 9.07 2.88
C ALA A 106 6.96 7.74 2.24
N LEU A 107 6.45 7.45 1.04
CA LEU A 107 6.79 6.23 0.30
C LEU A 107 8.26 6.21 -0.11
N LEU A 108 8.81 7.33 -0.57
CA LEU A 108 10.22 7.44 -0.93
C LEU A 108 11.13 7.21 0.27
N LEU A 109 10.80 7.74 1.45
CA LEU A 109 11.59 7.52 2.66
C LEU A 109 11.59 6.04 3.08
N ILE A 110 10.43 5.38 3.07
CA ILE A 110 10.34 3.93 3.36
C ILE A 110 11.24 3.14 2.40
N LEU A 111 11.26 3.49 1.12
CA LEU A 111 12.08 2.80 0.12
C LEU A 111 13.56 3.15 0.22
N ALA A 112 13.90 4.42 0.45
CA ALA A 112 15.27 4.95 0.35
C ALA A 112 16.13 4.61 1.58
N ILE A 113 15.57 4.65 2.79
CA ILE A 113 16.32 4.42 4.03
C ILE A 113 17.09 3.09 4.00
N PRO A 114 16.48 1.92 3.74
CA PRO A 114 17.20 0.65 3.81
C PRO A 114 18.25 0.47 2.70
N GLN A 115 18.26 1.31 1.64
CA GLN A 115 19.13 1.11 0.48
C GLN A 115 20.62 1.11 0.85
N TYR A 116 21.03 1.99 1.78
CA TYR A 116 22.42 2.05 2.23
C TYR A 116 22.92 0.68 2.74
N TRP A 117 22.10 -0.02 3.54
CA TRP A 117 22.43 -1.35 4.07
C TRP A 117 22.21 -2.49 3.08
N LEU A 118 21.21 -2.36 2.21
CA LEU A 118 20.90 -3.35 1.19
C LEU A 118 22.01 -3.43 0.12
N LEU A 119 22.66 -2.31 -0.23
CA LEU A 119 23.72 -2.29 -1.25
C LEU A 119 24.92 -3.19 -0.90
N SER A 120 25.18 -3.42 0.39
CA SER A 120 26.22 -4.35 0.86
C SER A 120 25.76 -5.81 0.89
N GLN A 121 24.49 -6.10 0.61
CA GLN A 121 23.83 -7.39 0.77
C GLN A 121 22.99 -7.72 -0.48
N VAL A 122 23.66 -8.01 -1.59
CA VAL A 122 23.06 -8.20 -2.92
C VAL A 122 21.82 -9.13 -2.92
N PRO A 123 21.78 -10.28 -2.22
CA PRO A 123 20.59 -11.13 -2.20
C PRO A 123 19.37 -10.42 -1.57
N LEU A 124 19.57 -9.68 -0.47
CA LEU A 124 18.49 -8.95 0.19
C LEU A 124 18.05 -7.74 -0.65
N PHE A 125 18.99 -7.05 -1.29
CA PHE A 125 18.67 -5.97 -2.23
C PHE A 125 17.78 -6.45 -3.37
N ALA A 126 18.13 -7.58 -4.00
CA ALA A 126 17.34 -8.15 -5.08
C ALA A 126 15.94 -8.56 -4.59
N LEU A 127 15.86 -9.27 -3.45
CA LEU A 127 14.59 -9.68 -2.86
C LEU A 127 13.70 -8.47 -2.51
N PHE A 128 14.28 -7.42 -1.92
CA PHE A 128 13.59 -6.17 -1.60
C PHE A 128 12.90 -5.58 -2.83
N TRP A 129 13.65 -5.40 -3.92
CA TRP A 129 13.12 -4.78 -5.14
C TRP A 129 12.15 -5.68 -5.90
N VAL A 130 12.33 -7.00 -5.87
CA VAL A 130 11.35 -7.95 -6.42
C VAL A 130 10.03 -7.84 -5.67
N LEU A 131 10.05 -7.84 -4.34
CA LEU A 131 8.84 -7.72 -3.51
C LEU A 131 8.17 -6.35 -3.69
N ALA A 132 8.94 -5.26 -3.55
CA ALA A 132 8.45 -3.90 -3.68
C ALA A 132 7.91 -3.63 -5.10
N GLY A 133 8.68 -3.98 -6.12
CA GLY A 133 8.33 -3.80 -7.52
C GLY A 133 7.08 -4.60 -7.90
N THR A 134 6.99 -5.86 -7.49
CA THR A 134 5.81 -6.70 -7.75
C THR A 134 4.58 -6.15 -7.03
N GLY A 135 4.70 -5.75 -5.76
CA GLY A 135 3.60 -5.15 -5.00
C GLY A 135 3.08 -3.86 -5.66
N VAL A 136 3.97 -2.93 -6.01
CA VAL A 136 3.61 -1.69 -6.72
C VAL A 136 2.99 -1.97 -8.09
N PHE A 137 3.55 -2.91 -8.85
CA PHE A 137 3.02 -3.30 -10.15
C PHE A 137 1.60 -3.84 -10.03
N LEU A 138 1.33 -4.74 -9.09
CA LEU A 138 0.00 -5.29 -8.85
C LEU A 138 -0.99 -4.20 -8.43
N ILE A 139 -0.59 -3.28 -7.56
CA ILE A 139 -1.44 -2.15 -7.17
C ILE A 139 -1.83 -1.33 -8.40
N ASN A 140 -0.84 -0.88 -9.18
CA ASN A 140 -1.08 0.00 -10.33
C ASN A 140 -1.85 -0.67 -11.47
N ARG A 141 -1.63 -1.98 -11.71
CA ARG A 141 -2.20 -2.68 -12.87
C ARG A 141 -3.48 -3.46 -12.57
N ARG A 142 -3.72 -3.83 -11.31
CA ARG A 142 -4.84 -4.71 -10.95
C ARG A 142 -5.77 -4.09 -9.92
N VAL A 143 -5.26 -3.28 -8.99
CA VAL A 143 -6.08 -2.68 -7.93
C VAL A 143 -6.60 -1.30 -8.33
N CYS A 144 -5.71 -0.39 -8.72
CA CYS A 144 -6.05 0.99 -9.07
C CYS A 144 -7.07 1.13 -10.21
N PRO A 145 -7.01 0.35 -11.32
CA PRO A 145 -7.95 0.50 -12.44
C PRO A 145 -9.40 0.17 -12.09
N VAL A 146 -9.61 -0.77 -11.17
CA VAL A 146 -10.95 -1.24 -10.76
C VAL A 146 -11.39 -0.63 -9.42
N CYS A 147 -10.54 0.19 -8.80
CA CYS A 147 -10.89 0.91 -7.58
C CYS A 147 -11.94 1.99 -7.87
N GLY A 148 -13.03 1.99 -7.11
CA GLY A 148 -14.10 2.99 -7.27
C GLY A 148 -13.78 4.38 -6.68
N ASN A 149 -12.57 4.62 -6.16
CA ASN A 149 -12.17 5.96 -5.70
C ASN A 149 -11.88 6.89 -6.91
N ARG A 150 -12.92 7.56 -7.40
CA ARG A 150 -12.86 8.47 -8.56
C ARG A 150 -11.96 9.69 -8.34
N CYS A 151 -11.67 10.05 -7.10
CA CYS A 151 -10.80 11.18 -6.78
C CYS A 151 -9.32 10.79 -6.69
N CYS A 152 -8.98 9.49 -6.71
CA CYS A 152 -7.60 9.03 -6.54
C CYS A 152 -6.71 9.46 -7.71
N PRO A 153 -5.55 10.10 -7.47
CA PRO A 153 -4.63 10.50 -8.53
C PRO A 153 -4.01 9.32 -9.27
N LEU A 154 -4.01 8.12 -8.68
CA LEU A 154 -3.51 6.89 -9.28
C LEU A 154 -4.56 6.15 -10.12
N ARG A 155 -5.82 6.62 -10.13
CA ARG A 155 -6.84 6.04 -11.00
C ARG A 155 -6.52 6.43 -12.45
N PRO A 156 -6.56 5.48 -13.41
CA PRO A 156 -6.47 5.82 -14.82
C PRO A 156 -7.53 6.87 -15.18
N LYS A 157 -7.15 7.88 -15.96
CA LYS A 157 -8.11 8.84 -16.53
C LYS A 157 -8.85 8.11 -17.66
N GLU A 158 -10.17 8.04 -17.55
CA GLU A 158 -11.06 7.59 -18.64
C GLU A 158 -11.06 8.62 -19.77
#